data_AF-A0A3M2C7J1-F1
#
_entry.id   AF-A0A3M2C7J1-F1
#
_cell.length_a   1.000
_cell.length_b   1.000
_cell.length_c   1.000
_cell.angle_alpha   90.00
_cell.angle_beta   90.00
_cell.angle_gamma   90.00
#
_symmetry.space_group_name_H-M   'P 1'
#
loop_
_entity.id
_entity.type
_entity.pdbx_description
1 polymer ?
#
loop_
_entity_poly.entity_id
_entity_poly.type
_entity_poly.pdbx_seq_one_letter_code
_entity_poly.pdbx_strand_id
1 'polypeptide(L)'
;QAATNDPALRMSVASMLVNTNDGFAAKKEIDISNLAVGESLMVSLNALDAGTEANDELQANIPGPAAGGEGFNAQRNDVDRVYGHAGVISQDDGLATSILGQAHRFDNPVAKLVITRQN
;
A
#
# COMPACT_ATOMS: atom_id res chain seq x y z
N GLN A 1 -20.26 -6.33 36.23
CA GLN A 1 -18.89 -6.50 35.71
C GLN A 1 -18.83 -7.80 34.92
N ALA A 2 -17.89 -7.86 33.95
CA ALA A 2 -17.54 -8.99 33.07
C ALA A 2 -18.15 -8.96 31.65
N ALA A 3 -17.61 -8.09 30.80
CA ALA A 3 -17.12 -8.53 29.50
C ALA A 3 -15.61 -8.66 29.67
N THR A 4 -15.11 -9.89 29.68
CA THR A 4 -13.69 -10.17 29.75
C THR A 4 -13.03 -9.59 28.51
N ASN A 5 -12.11 -8.64 28.71
CA ASN A 5 -11.22 -8.12 27.68
C ASN A 5 -10.28 -9.25 27.24
N ASP A 6 -10.78 -10.19 26.44
CA ASP A 6 -9.91 -11.00 25.62
C ASP A 6 -9.28 -10.02 24.61
N PRO A 7 -7.94 -9.83 24.57
CA PRO A 7 -7.34 -8.95 23.59
C PRO A 7 -7.73 -9.48 22.20
N ALA A 8 -8.68 -8.81 21.55
CA ALA A 8 -9.20 -9.21 20.24
C ALA A 8 -8.01 -9.51 19.33
N LEU A 9 -7.92 -10.75 18.84
CA LEU A 9 -6.86 -11.16 17.92
C LEU A 9 -6.98 -10.29 16.67
N ARG A 10 -5.99 -9.44 16.44
CA ARG A 10 -5.94 -8.49 15.33
C ARG A 10 -4.78 -8.78 14.42
N MET A 11 -4.99 -8.54 13.13
CA MET A 11 -3.97 -8.62 12.09
C MET A 11 -3.82 -7.27 11.38
N SER A 12 -2.58 -6.87 11.11
CA SER A 12 -2.26 -5.74 10.25
C SER A 12 -1.38 -6.25 9.11
N VAL A 13 -1.63 -5.80 7.89
CA VAL A 13 -0.87 -6.17 6.68
C VAL A 13 -0.49 -4.91 5.94
N ALA A 14 0.74 -4.89 5.42
CA ALA A 14 1.23 -3.90 4.48
C ALA A 14 2.05 -4.61 3.40
N SER A 15 1.96 -4.14 2.15
CA SER A 15 2.75 -4.62 1.02
C SER A 15 3.04 -3.47 0.08
N MET A 16 4.30 -3.30 -0.32
CA MET A 16 4.72 -2.24 -1.23
C MET A 16 4.14 -2.46 -2.63
N LEU A 17 3.69 -1.39 -3.28
CA LEU A 17 3.34 -1.41 -4.69
C LEU A 17 4.61 -1.23 -5.52
N VAL A 18 4.83 -2.10 -6.49
CA VAL A 18 5.97 -1.98 -7.40
C VAL A 18 5.81 -0.75 -8.29
N ASN A 19 6.93 -0.19 -8.74
CA ASN A 19 6.98 1.03 -9.54
C ASN A 19 6.42 2.28 -8.82
N THR A 20 6.53 2.30 -7.49
CA THR A 20 6.33 3.48 -6.65
C THR A 20 7.54 3.63 -5.73
N ASN A 21 7.84 4.84 -5.29
CA ASN A 21 8.89 5.15 -4.31
C ASN A 21 8.50 4.67 -2.90
N ASP A 22 7.33 5.06 -2.41
CA ASP A 22 6.83 4.69 -1.07
C ASP A 22 5.31 4.41 -1.04
N GLY A 23 4.73 4.06 -2.19
CA GLY A 23 3.36 3.59 -2.31
C GLY A 23 3.18 2.15 -1.83
N PHE A 24 2.11 1.89 -1.07
CA PHE A 24 1.85 0.59 -0.48
C PHE A 24 0.35 0.31 -0.28
N ALA A 25 -0.03 -0.97 -0.30
CA ALA A 25 -1.36 -1.43 0.08
C ALA A 25 -1.34 -1.86 1.55
N ALA A 26 -2.27 -1.37 2.37
CA ALA A 26 -2.35 -1.80 3.77
C ALA A 26 -3.75 -1.77 4.38
N LYS A 27 -3.89 -2.53 5.46
CA LYS A 27 -4.99 -2.44 6.40
C LYS A 27 -4.46 -2.73 7.80
N LYS A 28 -4.85 -1.89 8.76
CA LYS A 28 -4.52 -2.09 10.18
C LYS A 28 -5.73 -2.62 10.93
N GLU A 29 -5.45 -3.33 12.02
CA GLU A 29 -6.44 -3.73 13.02
C GLU A 29 -7.63 -4.53 12.46
N ILE A 30 -7.35 -5.45 11.54
CA ILE A 30 -8.35 -6.41 11.08
C ILE A 30 -8.67 -7.35 12.25
N ASP A 31 -9.90 -7.30 12.76
CA ASP A 31 -10.37 -8.24 13.77
C ASP A 31 -10.57 -9.61 13.14
N ILE A 32 -9.79 -10.59 13.63
CA ILE A 32 -9.84 -11.99 13.20
C ILE A 32 -10.20 -12.92 14.37
N SER A 33 -10.61 -12.36 15.52
CA SER A 33 -10.93 -13.11 16.74
C SER A 33 -12.11 -14.06 16.55
N ASN A 34 -13.07 -13.67 15.71
CA ASN A 34 -14.31 -14.41 15.50
C ASN A 34 -14.27 -15.39 14.32
N LEU A 35 -13.13 -15.56 13.64
CA LEU A 35 -13.03 -16.52 12.54
C LEU A 35 -13.07 -17.95 13.08
N ALA A 36 -14.09 -18.71 12.65
CA ALA A 36 -14.14 -20.15 12.87
C ALA A 36 -13.12 -20.88 11.99
N VAL A 37 -12.72 -22.11 12.38
CA VAL A 37 -11.83 -22.94 11.56
C VAL A 37 -12.48 -23.19 10.19
N GLY A 38 -11.75 -22.94 9.11
CA GLY A 38 -12.24 -23.02 7.73
C GLY A 38 -12.99 -21.79 7.23
N GLU A 39 -13.27 -20.81 8.09
CA GLU A 39 -13.89 -19.55 7.68
C GLU A 39 -12.87 -18.59 7.06
N SER A 40 -13.33 -17.79 6.09
CA SER A 40 -12.53 -16.77 5.43
C SER A 40 -13.10 -15.36 5.62
N LEU A 41 -12.23 -14.41 5.93
CA LEU A 41 -12.49 -12.98 5.87
C LEU A 41 -11.88 -12.37 4.61
N MET A 42 -12.67 -11.56 3.88
CA MET A 42 -12.23 -10.82 2.71
C MET A 42 -12.11 -9.34 3.01
N VAL A 43 -10.97 -8.75 2.69
CA VAL A 43 -10.69 -7.32 2.89
C VAL A 43 -10.11 -6.73 1.62
N SER A 44 -10.65 -5.61 1.16
CA SER A 44 -10.05 -4.83 0.07
C SER A 44 -9.02 -3.86 0.62
N LEU A 45 -7.87 -3.75 -0.04
CA LEU A 45 -6.79 -2.84 0.30
C LEU A 45 -6.70 -1.74 -0.76
N ASN A 46 -6.64 -0.50 -0.30
CA ASN A 46 -6.40 0.67 -1.14
C ASN A 46 -4.91 1.04 -1.10
N ALA A 47 -4.46 1.73 -2.13
CA ALA A 47 -3.14 2.34 -2.18
C ALA A 47 -3.06 3.49 -1.17
N LEU A 48 -2.00 3.44 -0.38
CA LEU A 48 -1.57 4.45 0.55
C LEU A 48 -0.16 4.90 0.16
N ASP A 49 0.17 6.09 0.63
CA ASP A 49 1.45 6.73 0.50
C ASP A 49 2.05 6.87 1.89
N ALA A 50 3.34 6.54 2.07
CA ALA A 50 3.98 6.60 3.38
C ALA A 50 4.21 8.05 3.85
N GLY A 51 4.25 8.99 2.91
CA GLY A 51 4.54 10.40 3.12
C GLY A 51 6.01 10.65 3.39
N THR A 52 6.89 9.71 3.02
CA THR A 52 8.33 9.82 3.25
C THR A 52 9.04 10.46 2.06
N GLU A 53 8.51 10.29 0.85
CA GLU A 53 9.16 10.74 -0.38
C GLU A 53 8.09 11.29 -1.35
N ALA A 54 8.41 12.34 -2.10
CA ALA A 54 7.46 12.92 -3.04
C ALA A 54 7.21 11.99 -4.24
N ASN A 55 5.95 11.87 -4.69
CA ASN A 55 5.55 11.12 -5.89
C ASN A 55 5.95 11.85 -7.19
N ASP A 56 7.24 11.98 -7.44
CA ASP A 56 7.77 12.70 -8.61
C ASP A 56 7.82 11.85 -9.90
N GLU A 57 7.60 10.56 -9.75
CA GLU A 57 7.66 9.54 -10.79
C GLU A 57 8.98 9.53 -11.58
N LEU A 58 10.08 9.97 -10.96
CA LEU A 58 11.39 10.02 -11.58
C LEU A 58 12.05 8.64 -11.58
N GLN A 59 12.79 8.35 -12.66
CA GLN A 59 13.50 7.07 -12.80
C GLN A 59 14.45 6.78 -11.63
N ALA A 60 15.18 7.79 -11.14
CA ALA A 60 16.11 7.61 -10.04
C ALA A 60 15.42 7.21 -8.72
N ASN A 61 14.13 7.52 -8.60
CA ASN A 61 13.40 7.51 -7.34
C ASN A 61 12.41 6.36 -7.23
N ILE A 62 12.07 5.71 -8.34
CA ILE A 62 11.17 4.57 -8.39
C ILE A 62 11.99 3.26 -8.44
N PRO A 63 11.92 2.41 -7.42
CA PRO A 63 12.44 1.04 -7.51
C PRO A 63 11.53 0.15 -8.36
N GLY A 64 12.08 -0.98 -8.82
CA GLY A 64 11.35 -2.00 -9.56
C GLY A 64 11.56 -1.96 -11.07
N PRO A 65 10.86 -2.83 -11.82
CA PRO A 65 11.18 -3.11 -13.22
C PRO A 65 10.94 -1.95 -14.18
N ALA A 66 10.06 -0.99 -13.85
CA ALA A 66 9.77 0.12 -14.75
C ALA A 66 10.90 1.17 -14.81
N ALA A 67 11.65 1.34 -13.71
CA ALA A 67 12.61 2.44 -13.56
C ALA A 67 14.00 1.98 -13.11
N GLY A 68 14.08 0.94 -12.28
CA GLY A 68 15.34 0.44 -11.72
C GLY A 68 16.05 1.42 -10.79
N GLY A 69 15.33 2.41 -10.28
CA GLY A 69 15.84 3.46 -9.39
C GLY A 69 16.17 2.97 -7.98
N GLU A 70 16.62 3.91 -7.16
CA GLU A 70 16.92 3.67 -5.75
C GLU A 70 15.63 3.33 -4.98
N GLY A 71 15.73 2.37 -4.07
CA GLY A 71 14.72 2.20 -3.02
C GLY A 71 14.75 3.36 -2.02
N PHE A 72 14.03 3.22 -0.92
CA PHE A 72 13.94 4.25 0.13
C PHE A 72 15.25 5.00 0.41
N ASN A 73 15.20 6.34 0.40
CA ASN A 73 16.31 7.21 0.73
C ASN A 73 15.87 8.28 1.75
N ALA A 74 16.45 8.24 2.95
CA ALA A 74 16.10 9.13 4.06
C ALA A 74 16.38 10.63 3.82
N GLN A 75 17.08 11.00 2.74
CA GLN A 75 17.28 12.39 2.35
C GLN A 75 16.10 12.94 1.53
N ARG A 76 15.30 12.07 0.91
CA ARG A 76 14.03 12.42 0.28
C ARG A 76 13.00 12.58 1.42
N ASN A 77 12.25 13.67 1.39
CA ASN A 77 11.30 14.03 2.45
C ASN A 77 10.00 14.58 1.84
N ASP A 78 8.88 14.34 2.50
CA ASP A 78 7.57 14.87 2.11
C ASP A 78 6.73 15.27 3.35
N VAL A 79 5.54 14.69 3.54
CA VAL A 79 4.54 15.13 4.52
C VAL A 79 4.57 14.40 5.87
N ASP A 80 5.45 13.42 6.04
CA ASP A 80 5.70 12.63 7.27
C ASP A 80 4.44 11.99 7.88
N ARG A 81 3.48 11.63 7.03
CA ARG A 81 2.25 10.93 7.47
C ARG A 81 1.69 10.07 6.35
N VAL A 82 1.02 8.99 6.74
CA VAL A 82 0.31 8.13 5.79
C VAL A 82 -0.97 8.78 5.29
N TYR A 83 -1.20 8.75 3.98
CA TYR A 83 -2.44 9.21 3.33
C TYR A 83 -2.79 8.35 2.11
N GLY A 84 -3.90 8.63 1.45
CA GLY A 84 -4.29 7.92 0.23
C GLY A 84 -3.40 8.31 -0.94
N HIS A 85 -2.82 7.32 -1.62
CA HIS A 85 -1.97 7.58 -2.79
C HIS A 85 -2.83 8.08 -3.96
N ALA A 86 -2.34 9.09 -4.69
CA ALA A 86 -3.07 9.70 -5.81
C ALA A 86 -3.14 8.83 -7.08
N GLY A 87 -2.63 7.59 -7.05
CA GLY A 87 -2.34 6.80 -8.24
C GLY A 87 -1.12 7.34 -9.02
N VAL A 88 -0.94 6.82 -10.23
CA VAL A 88 0.09 7.27 -11.18
C VAL A 88 -0.51 8.35 -12.09
N ILE A 89 0.17 9.50 -12.16
CA ILE A 89 -0.15 10.64 -13.03
C ILE A 89 0.47 10.41 -14.41
N SER A 90 1.69 9.86 -14.52
CA SER A 90 2.34 9.56 -15.80
C SER A 90 2.62 10.76 -16.72
N GLN A 91 3.42 10.55 -17.77
CA GLN A 91 3.60 11.55 -18.83
C GLN A 91 2.29 11.85 -19.55
N ASP A 92 1.43 10.83 -19.67
CA ASP A 92 0.18 10.89 -20.45
C ASP A 92 -0.88 11.80 -19.80
N ASP A 93 -0.86 11.97 -18.47
CA ASP A 93 -1.79 12.87 -17.75
C ASP A 93 -1.13 14.19 -17.29
N GLY A 94 0.02 14.54 -17.86
CA GLY A 94 0.60 15.88 -17.75
C GLY A 94 1.84 16.02 -16.85
N LEU A 95 2.36 14.92 -16.29
CA LEU A 95 3.65 14.92 -15.58
C LEU A 95 4.78 14.57 -16.56
N ALA A 96 5.25 15.57 -17.33
CA ALA A 96 6.22 15.39 -18.41
C ALA A 96 7.55 14.73 -17.99
N THR A 97 7.92 14.78 -16.70
CA THR A 97 9.13 14.17 -16.15
C THR A 97 8.97 12.73 -15.71
N SER A 98 7.74 12.22 -15.67
CA SER A 98 7.45 10.86 -15.22
C SER A 98 8.11 9.83 -16.14
N ILE A 99 8.67 8.74 -15.61
CA ILE A 99 9.07 7.57 -16.41
C ILE A 99 7.92 6.58 -16.62
N LEU A 100 6.79 6.81 -15.95
CA LEU A 100 5.63 5.94 -15.99
C LEU A 100 4.67 6.35 -17.12
N GLY A 101 3.90 5.37 -17.59
CA GLY A 101 2.84 5.55 -18.58
C GLY A 101 1.55 4.88 -18.11
N GLN A 102 0.51 4.93 -18.93
CA GLN A 102 -0.80 4.31 -18.59
C GLN A 102 -0.70 2.85 -18.12
N ALA A 103 0.25 2.06 -18.65
CA ALA A 103 0.43 0.65 -18.28
C ALA A 103 0.86 0.44 -16.82
N HIS A 104 1.37 1.46 -16.15
CA HIS A 104 1.78 1.40 -14.74
C HIS A 104 0.70 1.91 -13.78
N ARG A 105 -0.44 2.40 -14.29
CA ARG A 105 -1.52 2.92 -13.43
C ARG A 105 -2.19 1.82 -12.64
N PHE A 106 -2.69 2.19 -11.48
CA PHE A 106 -3.50 1.36 -10.62
C PHE A 106 -4.69 2.16 -10.10
N ASP A 107 -5.84 1.50 -10.03
CA ASP A 107 -7.06 2.03 -9.44
C ASP A 107 -7.32 1.36 -8.09
N ASN A 108 -8.00 2.06 -7.20
CA ASN A 108 -8.44 1.48 -5.95
C ASN A 108 -9.70 0.63 -6.15
N PRO A 109 -9.79 -0.57 -5.53
CA PRO A 109 -8.80 -1.20 -4.65
C PRO A 109 -7.64 -1.87 -5.41
N VAL A 110 -6.42 -1.77 -4.88
CA VAL A 110 -5.20 -2.32 -5.50
C VAL A 110 -4.91 -3.78 -5.13
N ALA A 111 -5.52 -4.29 -4.05
CA ALA A 111 -5.36 -5.68 -3.66
C ALA A 111 -6.59 -6.22 -2.91
N LYS A 112 -6.78 -7.53 -2.99
CA LYS A 112 -7.78 -8.29 -2.23
C LYS A 112 -7.06 -9.25 -1.29
N LEU A 113 -7.20 -9.02 0.02
CA LEU A 113 -6.69 -9.88 1.07
C LEU A 113 -7.77 -10.90 1.46
N VAL A 114 -7.42 -12.19 1.44
CA VAL A 114 -8.26 -13.28 1.93
C VAL A 114 -7.53 -13.95 3.09
N ILE A 115 -8.12 -13.87 4.28
CA ILE A 115 -7.59 -14.49 5.50
C ILE A 115 -8.45 -15.72 5.78
N THR A 116 -7.83 -16.89 5.88
CA THR A 116 -8.54 -18.13 6.22
C THR A 116 -7.93 -18.74 7.48
N ARG A 117 -8.76 -19.07 8.47
CA ARG A 117 -8.27 -19.76 9.66
C ARG A 117 -8.05 -21.23 9.34
N GLN A 118 -6.80 -21.64 9.38
CA GLN A 118 -6.40 -23.03 9.29
C GLN A 118 -6.37 -23.67 10.68
N ASN A 119 -6.78 -24.95 10.76
CA ASN A 119 -6.72 -25.89 11.89
C ASN A 119 -6.52 -25.29 13.29
#